data_AF-A0A4Y2TSB3-F1
#
_entry.id   AF-A0A4Y2TSB3-F1
#
_cell.length_a   1.000
_cell.length_b   1.000
_cell.length_c   1.000
_cell.angle_alpha   90.00
_cell.angle_beta   90.00
_cell.angle_gamma   90.00
#
_symmetry.space_group_name_H-M   'P 1'
#
loop_
_entity.id
_entity.type
_entity.pdbx_description
1 polymer ?
#
loop_
_entity_poly.entity_id
_entity_poly.type
_entity_poly.pdbx_seq_one_letter_code
_entity_poly.pdbx_strand_id
1 'polypeptide(L)'
;MALEYLSNKQPIKAIIYSDSFSVLQAMIGDNNSHKLVQEIKNLRSNLHRRGFKVLFSWIPAHVGIRGNEQADTAAKSAVVYRSEPLPYAQYLAKLLESGS
;
A
#
# COMPACT_ATOMS: atom_id res chain seq x y z
N MET A 1 -2.43 8.23 1.99
CA MET A 1 -2.53 7.16 0.96
C MET A 1 -2.53 7.75 -0.44
N ALA A 2 -2.11 7.01 -1.49
CA ALA A 2 -2.01 7.53 -2.87
C ALA A 2 -3.34 8.08 -3.43
N LEU A 3 -4.47 7.39 -3.20
CA LEU A 3 -5.78 7.86 -3.65
C LEU A 3 -6.24 9.13 -2.90
N GLU A 4 -5.94 9.26 -1.61
CA GLU A 4 -6.22 10.48 -0.85
C GLU A 4 -5.41 11.67 -1.38
N TYR A 5 -4.14 11.43 -1.72
CA TYR A 5 -3.29 12.44 -2.35
C TYR A 5 -3.91 12.94 -3.66
N LEU A 6 -4.44 12.03 -4.51
CA LEU A 6 -5.15 12.40 -5.73
C LEU A 6 -6.45 13.16 -5.47
N SER A 7 -7.15 12.86 -4.36
CA SER A 7 -8.40 13.54 -4.01
C SER A 7 -8.25 15.06 -3.86
N ASN A 8 -7.05 15.53 -3.51
CA ASN A 8 -6.74 16.96 -3.35
C ASN A 8 -6.17 17.62 -4.63
N LYS A 9 -6.19 16.92 -5.77
CA LYS A 9 -5.68 17.42 -7.05
C LYS A 9 -6.81 17.69 -8.04
N GLN A 10 -6.46 18.28 -9.18
CA GLN A 10 -7.36 18.32 -10.33
C GLN A 10 -7.42 16.93 -11.00
N PRO A 11 -8.50 16.63 -11.74
CA PRO A 11 -8.65 15.35 -12.42
C PRO A 11 -7.48 15.07 -13.37
N ILE A 12 -6.77 13.97 -13.12
CA ILE A 12 -5.64 13.52 -13.95
C ILE A 12 -5.76 12.03 -14.28
N LYS A 13 -4.99 11.61 -15.30
CA LYS A 13 -4.69 10.19 -15.52
C LYS A 13 -3.50 9.83 -14.63
N ALA A 14 -3.64 8.79 -13.82
CA ALA A 14 -2.61 8.32 -12.91
C ALA A 14 -2.50 6.79 -12.97
N ILE A 15 -1.28 6.28 -12.78
CA ILE A 15 -1.01 4.86 -12.60
C ILE A 15 -0.45 4.69 -11.19
N ILE A 16 -1.07 3.82 -10.40
CA ILE A 16 -0.60 3.42 -9.08
C ILE A 16 0.07 2.06 -9.23
N TYR A 17 1.36 2.01 -8.94
CA TYR A 17 2.12 0.77 -8.91
C TYR A 17 2.06 0.17 -7.50
N SER A 18 1.83 -1.13 -7.43
CA SER A 18 1.85 -1.89 -6.17
C SER A 18 2.56 -3.21 -6.38
N ASP A 19 3.42 -3.57 -5.44
CA ASP A 19 4.09 -4.87 -5.40
C ASP A 19 3.27 -5.94 -4.66
N SER A 20 2.20 -5.54 -3.99
CA SER A 20 1.29 -6.45 -3.31
C SER A 20 0.23 -7.00 -4.27
N PHE A 21 0.51 -8.18 -4.82
CA PHE A 21 -0.43 -8.89 -5.70
C PHE A 21 -1.78 -9.16 -5.01
N SER A 22 -1.78 -9.48 -3.73
CA SER A 22 -3.00 -9.71 -2.94
C SER A 22 -3.88 -8.46 -2.82
N VAL A 23 -3.27 -7.28 -2.68
CA VAL A 23 -4.01 -6.00 -2.69
C VAL A 23 -4.65 -5.75 -4.05
N LEU A 24 -3.93 -6.02 -5.15
CA LEU A 24 -4.47 -5.89 -6.49
C LEU A 24 -5.64 -6.86 -6.74
N GLN A 25 -5.51 -8.11 -6.32
CA GLN A 25 -6.60 -9.09 -6.39
C GLN A 25 -7.81 -8.64 -5.56
N ALA A 26 -7.60 -8.13 -4.34
CA ALA A 26 -8.66 -7.61 -3.48
C ALA A 26 -9.42 -6.43 -4.11
N MET A 27 -8.74 -5.62 -4.91
CA MET A 27 -9.32 -4.48 -5.63
C MET A 27 -10.10 -4.87 -6.89
N ILE A 28 -9.84 -6.05 -7.44
CA ILE A 28 -10.55 -6.63 -8.60
C ILE A 28 -11.77 -7.43 -8.13
N GLY A 29 -11.63 -8.28 -7.12
CA GLY A 29 -12.71 -9.17 -6.69
C GLY A 29 -13.84 -8.44 -5.97
N ASP A 30 -15.10 -8.73 -6.30
CA ASP A 30 -16.26 -8.03 -5.75
C ASP A 30 -16.56 -8.35 -4.28
N ASN A 31 -16.11 -9.52 -3.79
CA ASN A 31 -16.56 -10.10 -2.53
C ASN A 31 -15.55 -9.96 -1.37
N ASN A 32 -14.89 -8.82 -1.25
CA ASN A 32 -13.94 -8.57 -0.16
C ASN A 32 -14.64 -7.86 1.02
N SER A 33 -14.79 -8.56 2.14
CA SER A 33 -15.44 -8.06 3.36
C SER A 33 -14.55 -7.15 4.21
N HIS A 34 -13.27 -7.02 3.85
CA HIS A 34 -12.34 -6.21 4.63
C HIS A 34 -12.67 -4.72 4.48
N LYS A 35 -13.04 -4.07 5.60
CA LYS A 35 -13.48 -2.66 5.64
C LYS A 35 -12.53 -1.71 4.89
N LEU A 36 -11.21 -1.87 5.07
CA LEU A 36 -10.21 -1.06 4.37
C LEU A 36 -10.29 -1.20 2.83
N VAL A 37 -10.52 -2.41 2.32
CA VAL A 37 -10.62 -2.64 0.86
C VAL A 37 -11.87 -1.95 0.32
N GLN A 38 -12.98 -1.99 1.06
CA GLN A 38 -14.20 -1.28 0.68
C GLN A 38 -14.02 0.24 0.69
N GLU A 39 -13.34 0.79 1.70
CA GLU A 39 -13.00 2.22 1.77
C GLU A 39 -12.15 2.65 0.56
N ILE A 40 -11.11 1.88 0.22
CA ILE A 40 -10.25 2.14 -0.93
C ILE A 40 -11.05 2.08 -2.25
N LYS A 41 -11.94 1.09 -2.40
CA LYS A 41 -12.84 0.99 -3.57
C LYS A 41 -13.78 2.18 -3.66
N ASN A 42 -14.38 2.61 -2.56
CA ASN A 42 -15.26 3.77 -2.50
C ASN A 42 -14.50 5.05 -2.87
N LEU A 43 -13.28 5.22 -2.36
CA LEU A 43 -12.42 6.36 -2.69
C LEU A 43 -12.05 6.36 -4.19
N ARG A 44 -11.70 5.21 -4.75
CA ARG A 44 -11.48 5.04 -6.20
C ARG A 44 -12.71 5.43 -7.02
N SER A 45 -13.89 4.95 -6.64
CA SER A 45 -15.15 5.26 -7.32
C SER A 45 -15.50 6.75 -7.23
N ASN A 46 -15.26 7.38 -6.08
CA ASN A 46 -15.41 8.84 -5.90
C ASN A 46 -14.49 9.63 -6.85
N LEU A 47 -13.22 9.24 -6.94
CA LEU A 47 -12.26 9.86 -7.86
C LEU A 47 -12.70 9.67 -9.32
N HIS A 48 -13.18 8.48 -9.68
CA HIS A 48 -13.67 8.21 -11.02
C HIS A 48 -14.86 9.12 -11.40
N ARG A 49 -15.83 9.28 -10.49
CA ARG A 49 -16.96 10.22 -10.67
C ARG A 49 -16.51 11.67 -10.83
N ARG A 50 -15.40 12.05 -10.20
CA ARG A 50 -14.77 13.37 -10.34
C ARG A 50 -13.93 13.52 -11.61
N GLY A 51 -13.88 12.51 -12.49
CA GLY A 51 -13.18 12.56 -13.77
C GLY A 51 -11.75 12.03 -13.76
N PHE A 52 -11.26 11.49 -12.64
CA PHE A 52 -9.93 10.88 -12.58
C PHE A 52 -9.93 9.53 -13.31
N LYS A 53 -8.81 9.20 -13.95
CA LYS A 53 -8.56 7.87 -14.51
C LYS A 53 -7.38 7.25 -13.78
N VAL A 54 -7.68 6.38 -12.83
CA VAL A 54 -6.67 5.70 -12.01
C VAL A 54 -6.55 4.25 -12.44
N LEU A 55 -5.37 3.85 -12.88
CA LEU A 55 -5.02 2.46 -13.19
C LEU A 55 -4.16 1.89 -12.07
N PHE A 56 -4.29 0.59 -11.81
CA PHE A 56 -3.43 -0.14 -10.90
C PHE A 56 -2.56 -1.12 -11.70
N SER A 57 -1.27 -1.15 -11.41
CA SER A 57 -0.31 -2.01 -12.10
C SER A 57 0.55 -2.75 -11.07
N TRP A 58 0.70 -4.05 -11.30
CA TRP A 58 1.60 -4.87 -10.49
C TRP A 58 3.05 -4.63 -10.89
N ILE A 59 3.92 -4.52 -9.90
CA ILE A 59 5.37 -4.54 -10.08
C ILE A 59 5.98 -5.61 -9.17
N PRO A 60 7.06 -6.28 -9.58
CA PRO A 60 7.73 -7.22 -8.70
C PRO A 60 8.43 -6.50 -7.55
N ALA A 61 8.27 -7.03 -6.33
CA ALA A 61 9.01 -6.55 -5.17
C ALA A 61 10.51 -6.79 -5.35
N HIS A 62 11.35 -5.88 -4.83
CA HIS A 62 12.80 -6.07 -4.70
C HIS A 62 13.62 -6.26 -5.99
N VAL A 63 13.15 -5.78 -7.14
CA VAL A 63 13.91 -5.80 -8.42
C VAL A 63 14.79 -4.56 -8.61
N GLY A 64 15.19 -3.87 -7.53
CA GLY A 64 16.01 -2.65 -7.63
C GLY A 64 15.28 -1.45 -8.24
N ILE A 65 13.94 -1.48 -8.30
CA ILE A 65 13.16 -0.33 -8.78
C ILE A 65 13.21 0.74 -7.69
N ARG A 66 14.07 1.74 -7.90
CA ARG A 66 14.31 2.84 -6.95
C ARG A 66 13.03 3.48 -6.41
N GLY A 67 12.00 3.61 -7.25
CA GLY A 67 10.69 4.16 -6.84
C GLY A 67 9.92 3.28 -5.86
N ASN A 68 9.97 1.94 -6.02
CA ASN A 68 9.32 1.00 -5.10
C ASN A 68 10.05 0.98 -3.74
N GLU A 69 11.38 0.98 -3.77
CA GLU A 69 12.20 1.01 -2.55
C GLU A 69 11.96 2.28 -1.72
N GLN A 70 11.81 3.43 -2.38
CA GLN A 70 11.45 4.68 -1.71
C GLN A 70 10.06 4.61 -1.08
N ALA A 71 9.08 4.02 -1.78
CA ALA A 71 7.72 3.86 -1.26
C ALA A 71 7.69 2.91 -0.05
N ASP A 72 8.40 1.78 -0.12
CA ASP A 72 8.53 0.81 0.98
C ASP A 72 9.26 1.42 2.18
N THR A 73 10.34 2.16 1.95
CA THR A 73 11.06 2.89 2.99
C THR A 73 10.15 3.91 3.69
N ALA A 74 9.41 4.71 2.92
CA ALA A 74 8.46 5.68 3.48
C ALA A 74 7.34 5.00 4.28
N ALA A 75 6.81 3.88 3.81
CA ALA A 75 5.81 3.09 4.52
C ALA A 75 6.36 2.54 5.84
N LYS A 76 7.57 1.97 5.83
CA LYS A 76 8.27 1.48 7.03
C LYS A 76 8.51 2.60 8.04
N SER A 77 8.95 3.78 7.60
CA SER A 77 9.14 4.94 8.48
C SER A 77 7.83 5.43 9.11
N ALA A 78 6.70 5.33 8.39
CA ALA A 78 5.40 5.74 8.92
C ALA A 78 4.83 4.78 9.98
N VAL A 79 5.19 3.48 9.92
CA VAL A 79 4.80 2.47 10.94
C VAL A 79 5.48 2.76 12.27
N VAL A 80 6.73 3.20 12.27
CA VAL A 80 7.48 3.57 13.49
C VAL A 80 6.82 4.74 14.23
N TYR A 81 6.06 5.59 13.54
CA TYR A 81 5.41 6.76 14.16
C TYR A 81 4.04 6.45 14.80
N ARG A 82 3.41 5.30 14.49
CA ARG A 82 2.07 4.92 14.99
C ARG A 82 2.04 3.77 15.99
N SER A 83 3.20 3.20 16.28
CA SER A 83 3.36 2.11 17.23
C SER A 83 4.72 2.30 17.89
N GLU A 84 4.75 2.36 19.24
CA GLU A 84 5.97 2.13 20.03
C GLU A 84 6.81 1.06 19.31
N PRO A 85 8.03 1.38 18.87
CA PRO A 85 8.78 0.48 18.01
C PRO A 85 9.17 -0.74 18.83
N LEU A 86 8.66 -1.92 18.46
CA LEU A 86 9.46 -3.12 18.69
C LEU A 86 10.52 -3.13 17.60
N PRO A 87 11.81 -2.94 17.95
CA PRO A 87 12.88 -2.92 16.97
C PRO A 87 12.94 -4.27 16.28
N TYR A 88 13.16 -4.27 14.97
CA TYR A 88 13.42 -5.47 14.17
C TYR A 88 14.51 -6.38 14.81
N ALA A 89 15.44 -5.78 15.56
CA ALA A 89 16.44 -6.47 16.38
C ALA A 89 15.85 -7.42 17.44
N GLN A 90 14.67 -7.11 18.00
CA GLN A 90 14.02 -7.92 19.03
C GLN A 90 13.31 -9.15 18.45
N TYR A 91 12.90 -9.11 17.18
CA TYR A 91 12.35 -10.28 16.47
C TYR A 91 13.45 -11.32 16.17
N LEU A 92 14.64 -10.86 15.79
CA LEU A 92 15.79 -11.73 15.56
C LEU A 92 16.34 -12.34 16.86
N ALA A 93 16.37 -11.56 17.96
CA ALA A 93 16.75 -12.07 19.27
C ALA A 93 15.80 -13.18 19.76
N LYS A 94 14.48 -13.00 19.56
CA LYS A 94 13.47 -13.99 19.99
C LYS A 94 13.49 -15.28 19.17
N LEU A 95 13.90 -15.22 17.90
CA LEU A 95 14.08 -16.40 17.04
C LEU A 95 15.37 -17.17 17.35
N LEU A 96 16.41 -16.48 17.84
CA LEU A 96 17.66 -17.11 18.28
C LEU A 96 17.51 -17.74 19.68
N GLU A 97 16.71 -17.14 20.57
CA GLU A 97 16.44 -17.68 21.91
C GLU A 97 15.42 -18.85 21.91
N SER A 98 14.55 -18.96 20.91
CA SER A 98 13.59 -20.07 20.79
C SER A 98 14.16 -21.36 20.20
N GLY A 99 15.47 -21.40 19.95
CA GLY A 99 16.19 -22.53 19.33
C GLY A 99 17.24 -23.18 20.22
N SER A 100 17.19 -23.00 21.54
CA SER A 100 18.06 -23.68 22.52
C SER A 100 17.26 -24.62 23.43
#